data_AF-A0AAV5FBF8-F1
#
_entry.id   AF-A0AAV5FBF8-F1
#
_cell.length_a   1.000
_cell.length_b   1.000
_cell.length_c   1.000
_cell.angle_alpha   90.00
_cell.angle_beta   90.00
_cell.angle_gamma   90.00
#
_symmetry.space_group_name_H-M   'P 1'
#
loop_
_entity.id
_entity.type
_entity.pdbx_description
1 polymer ?
#
loop_
_entity_poly.entity_id
_entity_poly.type
_entity_poly.pdbx_seq_one_letter_code
_entity_poly.pdbx_strand_id
1 'polypeptide(L)'
;MEALLRWATDLGVSDTPPPRSPSAATSSSSSSCLGRSLVVADFPDAGGRGLAAARDLRRGELVLRVPRAAMLTSDRVMADDPRVAACVRAYRSRLSPVQVW
;
A
#
# COMPACT_ATOMS: atom_id res chain seq x y z
N MET A 1 -5.25 10.06 -9.64
CA MET A 1 -4.04 9.59 -8.93
C MET A 1 -3.94 10.21 -7.55
N GLU A 2 -4.08 11.53 -7.44
CA GLU A 2 -4.01 12.27 -6.18
C GLU A 2 -4.89 11.72 -5.05
N ALA A 3 -6.15 11.36 -5.32
CA ALA A 3 -7.04 10.77 -4.31
C ALA A 3 -6.51 9.45 -3.73
N LEU A 4 -5.90 8.58 -4.55
CA LEU A 4 -5.31 7.33 -4.07
C LEU A 4 -4.09 7.59 -3.20
N LEU A 5 -3.25 8.57 -3.57
CA LEU A 5 -2.07 8.93 -2.79
C LEU A 5 -2.45 9.50 -1.42
N ARG A 6 -3.50 10.34 -1.38
CA ARG A 6 -4.07 10.85 -0.12
C ARG A 6 -4.62 9.73 0.75
N TRP A 7 -5.46 8.86 0.17
CA TRP A 7 -5.99 7.69 0.88
C TRP A 7 -4.88 6.77 1.43
N ALA A 8 -3.82 6.55 0.65
CA ALA A 8 -2.69 5.75 1.07
C ALA A 8 -1.92 6.43 2.22
N THR A 9 -1.73 7.75 2.18
CA THR A 9 -1.18 8.53 3.29
C THR A 9 -2.02 8.36 4.55
N ASP A 10 -3.34 8.45 4.45
CA ASP A 10 -4.26 8.30 5.60
C ASP A 10 -4.15 6.91 6.24
N LEU A 11 -3.82 5.88 5.44
CA LEU A 11 -3.56 4.53 5.92
C LEU A 11 -2.11 4.29 6.38
N GLY A 12 -1.26 5.31 6.36
CA GLY A 12 0.12 5.25 6.83
C GLY A 12 1.13 4.70 5.81
N VAL A 13 0.78 4.66 4.53
CA VAL A 13 1.73 4.34 3.45
C VAL A 13 2.73 5.50 3.34
N SER A 14 4.02 5.18 3.18
CA SER A 14 5.06 6.21 3.07
C SER A 14 6.31 5.70 2.35
N ASP A 15 6.89 6.53 1.50
CA ASP A 15 8.22 6.34 0.88
C ASP A 15 9.34 7.11 1.62
N THR A 16 9.02 7.66 2.79
CA THR A 16 9.98 8.47 3.55
C THR A 16 11.03 7.55 4.18
N PRO A 17 12.33 7.82 3.99
CA PRO A 17 13.38 7.04 4.60
C PRO A 17 13.29 7.13 6.14
N PRO A 18 13.64 6.06 6.86
CA PRO A 18 13.62 6.08 8.32
C PRO A 18 14.53 7.20 8.86
N PRO A 19 14.13 7.89 9.94
CA PRO A 19 14.93 8.98 10.49
C PRO A 19 16.30 8.45 10.93
N ARG A 20 17.37 9.10 10.46
CA ARG A 20 18.76 8.75 10.83
C ARG A 20 19.09 9.09 12.29
N SER A 21 18.20 9.77 13.00
CA SER A 21 18.38 10.18 14.39
C SER A 21 17.01 10.36 15.07
N PRO A 22 16.87 10.01 16.36
CA PRO A 22 15.59 10.12 17.09
C PRO A 22 15.08 11.57 17.24
N SER A 23 15.95 12.58 17.08
CA SER A 23 15.59 14.00 17.24
C SER A 23 15.08 14.68 15.98
N ALA A 24 15.02 13.99 14.84
CA ALA A 24 14.64 14.55 13.53
C ALA A 24 13.31 13.99 13.00
N ALA A 25 12.36 13.71 13.91
CA ALA A 25 10.97 13.45 13.53
C ALA A 25 10.29 14.78 13.13
N THR A 26 10.79 15.42 12.08
CA THR A 26 10.04 16.48 11.42
C THR A 26 8.92 15.75 10.69
N SER A 27 7.73 15.80 11.28
CA SER A 27 6.45 15.51 10.64
C SER A 27 6.30 16.45 9.45
N SER A 28 6.97 16.13 8.35
CA SER A 28 6.69 16.77 7.08
C SER A 28 5.29 16.31 6.70
N SER A 29 4.32 17.21 6.89
CA SER A 29 2.95 17.13 6.43
C SER A 29 2.94 17.15 4.89
N SER A 30 3.48 16.10 4.28
CA SER A 30 3.29 15.84 2.87
C SER A 30 1.90 15.25 2.69
N SER A 31 1.08 15.89 1.86
CA SER A 31 -0.26 15.45 1.48
C SER A 31 -0.28 14.19 0.60
N SER A 32 0.88 13.55 0.41
CA SER A 32 1.10 12.41 -0.47
C SER A 32 2.09 11.46 0.18
N CYS A 33 1.84 10.16 0.02
CA CYS A 33 2.66 9.07 0.54
C CYS A 33 3.92 8.82 -0.30
N LEU A 34 3.99 9.41 -1.49
CA LEU A 34 5.11 9.33 -2.44
C LEU A 34 5.67 10.73 -2.73
N GLY A 35 6.93 10.78 -3.14
CA GLY A 35 7.66 11.97 -3.61
C GLY A 35 9.01 12.18 -2.92
N ARG A 36 9.38 11.35 -1.94
CA ARG A 36 10.67 11.43 -1.23
C ARG A 36 11.71 10.47 -1.79
N SER A 37 11.30 9.24 -2.06
CA SER A 37 12.14 8.18 -2.63
C SER A 37 11.59 7.71 -3.97
N LEU A 38 10.27 7.74 -4.14
CA LEU A 38 9.57 7.22 -5.32
C LEU A 38 8.58 8.24 -5.87
N VAL A 39 8.36 8.21 -7.18
CA VAL A 39 7.28 8.95 -7.86
C VAL A 39 6.52 8.01 -8.79
N VAL A 40 5.25 8.31 -9.05
CA VAL A 40 4.47 7.62 -10.06
C VAL A 40 4.88 8.14 -11.44
N ALA A 41 5.20 7.24 -12.37
CA ALA A 41 5.55 7.56 -13.75
C ALA A 41 4.86 6.61 -14.72
N ASP A 42 4.70 7.04 -15.97
CA ASP A 42 4.17 6.20 -17.04
C ASP A 42 5.32 5.67 -17.91
N PHE A 43 5.33 4.36 -18.11
CA PHE A 43 6.32 3.61 -18.91
C PHE A 43 5.59 2.92 -20.06
N PRO A 44 5.35 3.62 -21.19
CA PRO A 44 4.55 3.10 -22.30
C PRO A 44 5.09 1.77 -22.85
N ASP A 45 6.40 1.60 -22.86
CA ASP A 45 7.08 0.41 -23.37
C ASP A 45 7.18 -0.73 -22.33
N ALA A 46 6.71 -0.52 -21.09
CA ALA A 46 6.82 -1.48 -19.99
C ALA A 46 5.47 -1.76 -19.29
N GLY A 47 4.35 -1.62 -20.01
CA GLY A 47 3.02 -1.93 -19.50
C GLY A 47 2.29 -0.77 -18.82
N GLY A 48 2.76 0.46 -19.01
CA GLY A 48 2.09 1.68 -18.53
C GLY A 48 2.60 2.15 -17.18
N ARG A 49 1.70 2.39 -16.23
CA ARG A 49 2.02 3.10 -14.98
C ARG A 49 2.89 2.27 -14.03
N GLY A 50 3.93 2.88 -13.48
CA GLY A 50 4.83 2.28 -12.49
C GLY A 50 5.39 3.29 -11.50
N LEU A 51 6.44 2.87 -10.78
CA LEU A 51 7.17 3.70 -9.82
C LEU A 51 8.59 3.96 -10.35
N ALA A 52 8.99 5.23 -10.38
CA ALA A 52 10.34 5.66 -10.67
C ALA A 52 11.05 6.14 -9.40
N ALA A 53 12.38 6.06 -9.39
CA ALA A 53 13.18 6.65 -8.33
C ALA A 53 13.13 8.18 -8.41
N ALA A 54 12.80 8.84 -7.30
CA ALA A 54 12.81 10.30 -7.19
C ALA A 54 14.20 10.88 -6.90
N ARG A 55 15.14 10.00 -6.51
CA ARG A 55 16.52 10.26 -6.12
C ARG A 55 17.34 8.98 -6.28
N ASP A 56 18.65 9.08 -6.08
CA ASP A 56 19.49 7.89 -6.01
C ASP A 56 19.09 6.98 -4.83
N LEU A 57 18.94 5.68 -5.14
CA LEU A 57 18.57 4.63 -4.20
C LEU A 57 19.72 3.64 -4.06
N ARG A 58 19.89 3.08 -2.86
CA ARG A 58 20.91 2.06 -2.58
C ARG A 58 20.29 0.68 -2.53
N ARG A 59 21.06 -0.35 -2.90
CA ARG A 59 20.63 -1.74 -2.75
C ARG A 59 20.37 -2.05 -1.27
N GLY A 60 19.21 -2.64 -0.98
CA GLY A 60 18.77 -2.98 0.38
C GLY A 60 18.12 -1.83 1.15
N GLU A 61 17.96 -0.65 0.55
CA GLU A 61 17.28 0.48 1.16
C GLU A 61 15.75 0.25 1.24
N LEU A 62 15.13 0.60 2.36
CA LEU A 62 13.67 0.63 2.47
C LEU A 62 13.14 1.88 1.76
N VAL A 63 12.47 1.67 0.63
CA VAL A 63 11.97 2.76 -0.23
C VAL A 63 10.47 2.97 -0.16
N LEU A 64 9.73 2.00 0.37
CA LEU A 64 8.28 2.09 0.52
C LEU A 64 7.82 1.21 1.68
N ARG A 65 7.03 1.79 2.58
CA ARG A 65 6.33 1.10 3.66
C ARG A 65 4.84 1.08 3.36
N VAL A 66 4.25 -0.10 3.36
CA VAL A 66 2.80 -0.31 3.21
C VAL A 66 2.29 -1.06 4.43
N PRO A 67 1.48 -0.42 5.30
CA PRO A 67 0.87 -1.12 6.42
C PRO A 67 -0.05 -2.24 5.94
N ARG A 68 -0.15 -3.34 6.71
CA ARG A 68 -1.14 -4.41 6.45
C ARG A 68 -2.57 -3.85 6.39
N ALA A 69 -2.80 -2.75 7.11
CA ALA A 69 -4.03 -1.99 7.10
C ALA A 69 -4.38 -1.32 5.74
N ALA A 70 -3.45 -1.26 4.78
CA ALA A 70 -3.73 -0.79 3.42
C ALA A 70 -3.95 -1.93 2.42
N MET A 71 -3.74 -3.18 2.84
CA MET A 71 -3.91 -4.34 1.99
C MET A 71 -5.37 -4.78 1.97
N LEU A 72 -5.82 -5.15 0.77
CA LEU A 72 -7.06 -5.90 0.57
C LEU A 72 -6.75 -7.38 0.74
N THR A 73 -7.23 -7.99 1.82
CA THR A 73 -7.10 -9.42 2.07
C THR A 73 -8.47 -10.03 2.34
N SER A 74 -8.62 -11.34 2.10
CA SER A 74 -9.82 -12.12 2.42
C SER A 74 -10.27 -11.87 3.87
N ASP A 75 -9.37 -12.03 4.83
CA ASP A 75 -9.60 -11.76 6.26
C ASP A 75 -10.22 -10.38 6.50
N ARG A 76 -9.66 -9.35 5.85
CA ARG A 76 -10.07 -7.95 6.00
C ARG A 76 -11.46 -7.72 5.42
N VAL A 77 -11.71 -8.23 4.22
CA VAL A 77 -13.01 -8.11 3.56
C VAL A 77 -14.11 -8.81 4.38
N MET A 78 -13.82 -10.00 4.92
CA MET A 78 -14.79 -10.72 5.77
C MET A 78 -15.02 -10.02 7.11
N ALA A 79 -14.02 -9.31 7.64
CA ALA A 79 -14.16 -8.51 8.86
C ALA A 79 -14.95 -7.22 8.64
N ASP A 80 -14.71 -6.55 7.50
CA ASP A 80 -15.29 -5.24 7.19
C ASP A 80 -16.75 -5.35 6.67
N ASP A 81 -17.11 -6.45 5.97
CA ASP A 81 -18.47 -6.66 5.45
C ASP A 81 -19.10 -7.99 5.95
N PRO A 82 -20.01 -7.92 6.95
CA PRO A 82 -20.73 -9.08 7.47
C PRO A 82 -21.55 -9.84 6.43
N ARG A 83 -22.01 -9.18 5.35
CA ARG A 83 -22.79 -9.82 4.29
C ARG A 83 -21.89 -10.72 3.45
N VAL A 84 -20.71 -10.24 3.09
CA VAL A 84 -19.71 -11.03 2.36
C VAL A 84 -19.28 -12.22 3.20
N ALA A 85 -19.03 -12.02 4.50
CA ALA A 85 -18.72 -13.10 5.43
C ALA A 85 -19.83 -14.15 5.53
N ALA A 86 -21.09 -13.72 5.60
CA ALA A 86 -22.24 -14.62 5.64
C ALA A 86 -22.35 -15.45 4.36
N CYS A 87 -22.18 -14.83 3.19
CA CYS A 87 -22.19 -15.52 1.90
C CYS A 87 -21.07 -16.57 1.81
N VAL A 88 -19.82 -16.20 2.10
CA VAL A 88 -18.71 -17.15 2.06
C VAL A 88 -18.92 -18.32 3.02
N ARG A 89 -19.46 -18.07 4.22
CA ARG A 89 -19.80 -19.12 5.17
C ARG A 89 -20.90 -20.05 4.64
N ALA A 90 -21.94 -19.51 4.01
CA ALA A 90 -23.05 -20.29 3.47
C ALA A 90 -22.62 -21.26 2.36
N TYR A 91 -21.63 -20.87 1.55
CA TYR A 91 -21.14 -21.70 0.45
C TYR A 91 -19.84 -22.45 0.74
N ARG A 92 -19.33 -22.39 1.99
CA ARG A 92 -18.01 -22.92 2.36
C ARG A 92 -17.77 -24.37 1.97
N SER A 93 -18.80 -25.23 2.05
CA SER A 93 -18.70 -26.65 1.65
C SER A 93 -18.57 -26.87 0.14
N ARG A 94 -18.84 -25.84 -0.68
CA ARG A 94 -18.77 -25.87 -2.14
C ARG A 94 -17.57 -25.12 -2.70
N LEU A 95 -16.82 -24.42 -1.85
CA LEU A 95 -15.63 -23.68 -2.26
C LEU A 95 -14.42 -24.61 -2.25
N SER A 96 -13.63 -24.56 -3.30
CA SER A 96 -12.31 -25.19 -3.33
C SER A 96 -11.37 -24.49 -2.34
N PRO A 97 -10.29 -25.15 -1.87
CA PRO A 97 -9.32 -24.53 -0.99
C PRO A 97 -8.87 -23.16 -1.49
N VAL A 98 -8.56 -23.03 -2.80
CA VAL A 98 -8.12 -21.79 -3.49
C VAL A 98 -9.11 -20.62 -3.33
N GLN A 99 -10.40 -20.90 -3.18
CA GLN A 99 -11.44 -19.87 -3.05
C GLN A 99 -11.72 -19.47 -1.59
N VAL A 100 -11.15 -20.19 -0.62
CA VAL A 100 -11.31 -19.95 0.82
C VAL A 100 -10.05 -19.29 1.43
N TRP A 101 -8.97 -19.16 0.64
CA TRP A 101 -7.74 -18.44 1.03
C TRP A 101 -7.95 -16.93 1.15
#